data_AF-A0A2M7PKG3-F1
#
_entry.id   AF-A0A2M7PKG3-F1
#
_cell.length_a   1.000
_cell.length_b   1.000
_cell.length_c   1.000
_cell.angle_alpha   90.00
_cell.angle_beta   90.00
_cell.angle_gamma   90.00
#
_symmetry.space_group_name_H-M   'P 1'
#
loop_
_entity.id
_entity.type
_entity.pdbx_description
1 polymer ?
#
loop_
_entity_poly.entity_id
_entity_poly.type
_entity_poly.pdbx_seq_one_letter_code
_entity_poly.pdbx_strand_id
1 'polypeptide(L)'
;MNTTDYLRQQQAEITEHHVYLGLSKLADNDHNRVTLKKIADDELKHYHIWKKITGKDVEPNKSKVRRYISLARIFGLNFSLKLMESGEVNAQALYEEAKILLPEVGNIQSEEEQHELELIGILKDNRLSYVGAIVLGLNDALVELTGTLTGLTFAFGN
;
A
#
# COMPACT_ATOMS: atom_id res chain seq x y z
N MET A 1 10.98 -25.66 2.73
CA MET A 1 11.14 -24.88 3.96
C MET A 1 12.22 -23.84 3.81
N ASN A 2 11.85 -22.67 3.29
CA ASN A 2 12.76 -21.53 3.25
C ASN A 2 12.45 -20.62 4.45
N THR A 3 13.02 -20.93 5.62
CA THR A 3 12.80 -20.18 6.87
C THR A 3 13.03 -18.67 6.72
N THR A 4 13.90 -18.29 5.78
CA THR A 4 14.16 -16.91 5.40
C THR A 4 12.92 -16.19 4.85
N ASP A 5 12.08 -16.87 4.09
CA ASP A 5 10.89 -16.28 3.48
C ASP A 5 9.79 -16.08 4.53
N TYR A 6 9.62 -17.00 5.47
CA TYR A 6 8.71 -16.82 6.62
C TYR A 6 9.13 -15.66 7.53
N LEU A 7 10.44 -15.50 7.78
CA LEU A 7 10.95 -14.36 8.54
C LEU A 7 10.75 -13.03 7.81
N ARG A 8 10.90 -13.04 6.47
CA ARG A 8 10.63 -11.85 5.65
C ARG A 8 9.16 -11.49 5.67
N GLN A 9 8.26 -12.46 5.53
CA GLN A 9 6.83 -12.25 5.61
C GLN A 9 6.45 -11.74 7.00
N GLN A 10 6.90 -12.39 8.07
CA GLN A 10 6.71 -11.92 9.43
C GLN A 10 7.18 -10.46 9.61
N GLN A 11 8.33 -10.08 9.06
CA GLN A 11 8.79 -8.69 9.12
C GLN A 11 7.89 -7.73 8.34
N ALA A 12 7.33 -8.17 7.21
CA ALA A 12 6.37 -7.40 6.42
C ALA A 12 5.12 -7.09 7.25
N GLU A 13 4.47 -8.11 7.83
CA GLU A 13 3.25 -7.97 8.65
C GLU A 13 3.42 -6.91 9.76
N ILE A 14 4.49 -7.01 10.57
CA ILE A 14 4.71 -6.05 11.65
C ILE A 14 5.07 -4.65 11.13
N THR A 15 5.68 -4.57 9.94
CA THR A 15 5.94 -3.30 9.29
C THR A 15 4.65 -2.66 8.79
N GLU A 16 3.78 -3.43 8.13
CA GLU A 16 2.47 -3.00 7.65
C GLU A 16 1.56 -2.58 8.81
N HIS A 17 1.51 -3.34 9.92
CA HIS A 17 0.84 -2.93 11.15
C HIS A 17 1.20 -1.49 11.54
N HIS A 18 2.49 -1.18 11.63
CA HIS A 18 2.93 0.15 12.02
C HIS A 18 2.68 1.22 10.95
N VAL A 19 2.69 0.86 9.67
CA VAL A 19 2.32 1.79 8.60
C VAL A 19 0.83 2.11 8.68
N TYR A 20 -0.06 1.11 8.64
CA TYR A 20 -1.51 1.32 8.69
C TYR A 20 -1.94 2.01 9.98
N LEU A 21 -1.34 1.68 11.13
CA LEU A 21 -1.58 2.40 12.38
C LEU A 21 -1.14 3.88 12.29
N GLY A 22 -0.04 4.16 11.62
CA GLY A 22 0.40 5.53 11.33
C GLY A 22 -0.56 6.27 10.37
N LEU A 23 -1.02 5.60 9.32
CA LEU A 23 -1.91 6.14 8.31
C LEU A 23 -3.32 6.40 8.86
N SER A 24 -3.84 5.54 9.75
CA SER A 24 -5.13 5.76 10.41
C SER A 24 -5.17 7.09 11.16
N LYS A 25 -4.05 7.53 11.74
CA LYS A 25 -3.94 8.84 12.42
C LYS A 25 -3.96 10.02 11.46
N LEU A 26 -3.57 9.80 10.21
CA LEU A 26 -3.57 10.81 9.13
C LEU A 26 -4.88 10.81 8.33
N ALA A 27 -5.79 9.86 8.57
CA ALA A 27 -7.08 9.83 7.89
C ALA A 27 -7.99 10.98 8.36
N ASP A 28 -8.66 11.61 7.38
CA ASP A 28 -9.50 12.80 7.61
C ASP A 28 -10.87 12.46 8.19
N ASN A 29 -11.43 11.30 7.84
CA ASN A 29 -12.75 10.86 8.31
C ASN A 29 -12.64 9.64 9.24
N ASP A 30 -13.65 9.48 10.11
CA ASP A 30 -13.65 8.42 11.11
C ASP A 30 -13.82 7.02 10.50
N HIS A 31 -14.53 6.90 9.38
CA HIS A 31 -14.67 5.63 8.69
C HIS A 31 -13.30 5.06 8.27
N ASN A 32 -12.51 5.84 7.52
CA ASN A 32 -11.18 5.47 7.05
C ASN A 32 -10.22 5.24 8.22
N ARG A 33 -10.31 6.05 9.28
CA ARG A 33 -9.53 5.88 10.50
C ARG A 33 -9.80 4.50 11.13
N VAL A 34 -11.07 4.14 11.28
CA VAL A 34 -11.48 2.85 11.86
C VAL A 34 -11.04 1.70 10.97
N THR A 35 -11.28 1.79 9.65
CA THR A 35 -10.87 0.76 8.68
C THR A 35 -9.36 0.53 8.71
N LEU A 36 -8.54 1.58 8.60
CA LEU A 36 -7.08 1.44 8.63
C LEU A 36 -6.57 0.94 9.98
N LYS A 37 -7.22 1.30 11.08
CA LYS A 37 -6.85 0.75 12.40
C LYS A 37 -7.19 -0.74 12.48
N LYS A 38 -8.34 -1.15 11.95
CA LYS A 38 -8.75 -2.55 11.91
C LYS A 38 -7.74 -3.37 11.11
N ILE A 39 -7.40 -2.94 9.90
CA ILE A 39 -6.37 -3.58 9.06
C ILE A 39 -5.06 -3.69 9.84
N ALA A 40 -4.60 -2.60 10.45
CA ALA A 40 -3.39 -2.64 11.29
C ALA A 40 -3.46 -3.69 12.40
N ASP A 41 -4.59 -3.81 13.10
CA ASP A 41 -4.76 -4.81 14.17
C ASP A 41 -4.77 -6.24 13.61
N ASP A 42 -5.25 -6.46 12.38
CA ASP A 42 -5.20 -7.74 11.68
C ASP A 42 -3.77 -8.12 11.28
N GLU A 43 -2.98 -7.19 10.74
CA GLU A 43 -1.55 -7.42 10.44
C GLU A 43 -0.74 -7.84 11.68
N LEU A 44 -1.09 -7.29 12.85
CA LEU A 44 -0.45 -7.70 14.09
C LEU A 44 -0.80 -9.14 14.46
N LYS A 45 -2.03 -9.59 14.16
CA LYS A 45 -2.41 -11.01 14.32
C LYS A 45 -1.64 -11.88 13.33
N HIS A 46 -1.53 -11.47 12.07
CA HIS A 46 -0.75 -12.18 11.05
C HIS A 46 0.71 -12.36 11.49
N TYR A 47 1.35 -11.28 11.98
CA TYR A 47 2.69 -11.35 12.57
C TYR A 47 2.80 -12.43 13.66
N HIS A 48 1.81 -12.51 14.56
CA HIS A 48 1.80 -13.51 15.63
C HIS A 48 1.58 -14.93 15.11
N ILE A 49 0.78 -15.12 14.05
CA ILE A 49 0.62 -16.42 13.39
C ILE A 49 1.96 -16.86 12.78
N TRP A 50 2.64 -15.97 12.04
CA TRP A 50 3.95 -16.26 11.49
C TRP A 50 5.00 -16.53 12.57
N LYS A 51 4.93 -15.83 13.71
CA LYS A 51 5.79 -16.09 14.87
C LYS A 51 5.63 -17.52 15.41
N LYS A 52 4.44 -18.12 15.36
CA LYS A 52 4.23 -19.52 15.74
C LYS A 52 5.03 -20.49 14.85
N ILE A 53 5.22 -20.14 13.58
CA ILE A 53 5.98 -20.93 12.60
C ILE A 53 7.49 -20.68 12.74
N THR A 54 7.89 -19.40 12.82
CA THR A 54 9.32 -19.02 12.82
C THR A 54 9.98 -19.20 14.19
N GLY A 55 9.20 -19.14 15.28
CA GLY A 55 9.69 -19.19 16.65
C GLY A 55 10.53 -17.98 17.06
N LYS A 56 10.49 -16.87 16.31
CA LYS A 56 11.36 -15.70 16.53
C LYS A 56 10.55 -14.41 16.61
N ASP A 57 11.03 -13.47 17.41
CA ASP A 57 10.60 -12.08 17.36
C ASP A 57 11.41 -11.31 16.32
N VAL A 58 10.72 -10.61 15.44
CA VAL A 58 11.31 -9.77 14.39
C VAL A 58 10.81 -8.34 14.55
N GLU A 59 11.74 -7.38 14.48
CA GLU A 59 11.41 -5.95 14.52
C GLU A 59 10.92 -5.44 13.15
N PRO A 60 10.04 -4.43 13.12
CA PRO A 60 9.59 -3.80 11.89
C PRO A 60 10.72 -3.06 11.17
N ASN A 61 10.58 -2.93 9.86
CA ASN A 61 11.45 -2.08 9.06
C ASN A 61 11.09 -0.60 9.29
N LYS A 62 11.72 0.01 10.30
CA LYS A 62 11.49 1.41 10.70
C LYS A 62 11.71 2.41 9.55
N SER A 63 12.57 2.08 8.58
CA SER A 63 12.79 2.94 7.40
C SER A 63 11.58 2.92 6.46
N LYS A 64 11.03 1.73 6.17
CA LYS A 64 9.81 1.55 5.39
C LYS A 64 8.63 2.28 6.06
N VAL A 65 8.46 2.11 7.38
CA VAL A 65 7.42 2.82 8.16
C VAL A 65 7.52 4.35 7.98
N ARG A 66 8.70 4.93 8.22
CA ARG A 66 8.90 6.38 8.07
C ARG A 66 8.65 6.86 6.64
N ARG A 67 9.09 6.08 5.63
CA ARG A 67 8.90 6.42 4.23
C ARG A 67 7.42 6.57 3.88
N TYR A 68 6.59 5.56 4.20
CA TYR A 68 5.16 5.61 3.87
C TYR A 68 4.43 6.73 4.61
N ILE A 69 4.71 6.92 5.90
CA ILE A 69 4.12 8.02 6.67
C ILE A 69 4.51 9.38 6.08
N SER A 70 5.77 9.56 5.66
CA SER A 70 6.21 10.80 5.01
C SER A 70 5.55 11.01 3.65
N LEU A 71 5.41 9.95 2.84
CA LEU A 71 4.71 10.03 1.55
C LEU A 71 3.23 10.38 1.74
N ALA A 72 2.57 9.82 2.75
CA ALA A 72 1.19 10.17 3.06
C ALA A 72 1.03 11.65 3.44
N ARG A 73 2.00 12.23 4.15
CA ARG A 73 1.98 13.67 4.50
C ARG A 73 2.24 14.59 3.32
N ILE A 74 3.07 14.18 2.37
CA ILE A 74 3.48 15.02 1.22
C ILE A 74 2.48 14.88 0.06
N PHE A 75 2.08 13.66 -0.27
CA PHE A 75 1.28 13.33 -1.45
C PHE A 75 -0.18 12.95 -1.12
N GLY A 76 -0.51 12.82 0.17
CA GLY A 76 -1.81 12.42 0.66
C GLY A 76 -1.94 10.93 0.96
N LEU A 77 -2.92 10.58 1.80
CA LEU A 77 -3.19 9.23 2.28
C LEU A 77 -3.31 8.21 1.13
N ASN A 78 -4.15 8.50 0.14
CA ASN A 78 -4.45 7.59 -0.97
C ASN A 78 -3.21 7.22 -1.79
N PHE A 79 -2.27 8.17 -1.98
CA PHE A 79 -1.02 7.88 -2.68
C PHE A 79 -0.19 6.85 -1.91
N SER A 80 -0.10 7.01 -0.58
CA SER A 80 0.63 6.07 0.27
C SER A 80 -0.03 4.70 0.31
N LEU A 81 -1.37 4.62 0.37
CA LEU A 81 -2.11 3.36 0.34
C LEU A 81 -1.92 2.63 -1.00
N LYS A 82 -2.00 3.34 -2.13
CA LYS A 82 -1.78 2.70 -3.43
C LYS A 82 -0.35 2.19 -3.60
N LEU A 83 0.62 2.93 -3.07
CA LEU A 83 2.02 2.49 -3.08
C LEU A 83 2.26 1.29 -2.14
N MET A 84 1.53 1.19 -1.03
CA MET A 84 1.54 0.01 -0.15
C MET A 84 1.06 -1.23 -0.91
N GLU A 85 -0.15 -1.19 -1.47
CA GLU A 85 -0.75 -2.29 -2.25
C GLU A 85 0.19 -2.76 -3.38
N SER A 86 0.79 -1.83 -4.12
CA SER A 86 1.69 -2.18 -5.22
C SER A 86 3.00 -2.88 -4.79
N GLY A 87 3.33 -2.81 -3.50
CA GLY A 87 4.53 -3.39 -2.93
C GLY A 87 4.33 -4.77 -2.32
N GLU A 88 3.09 -5.27 -2.26
CA GLU A 88 2.80 -6.61 -1.79
C GLU A 88 3.32 -7.63 -2.80
N VAL A 89 4.12 -8.57 -2.30
CA VAL A 89 4.65 -9.66 -3.11
C VAL A 89 3.57 -10.72 -3.16
N ASN A 90 3.23 -11.17 -4.37
CA ASN A 90 2.30 -12.27 -4.54
C ASN A 90 2.88 -13.55 -3.90
N ALA A 91 2.49 -13.83 -2.67
CA ALA A 91 3.09 -14.82 -1.78
C ALA A 91 2.29 -16.13 -1.73
N GLN A 92 1.43 -16.39 -2.72
CA GLN A 92 0.52 -17.53 -2.75
C GLN A 92 1.23 -18.87 -2.50
N ALA A 93 2.40 -19.09 -3.12
CA ALA A 93 3.19 -20.31 -2.89
C ALA A 93 3.70 -20.44 -1.43
N LEU A 94 4.04 -19.31 -0.79
CA LEU A 94 4.47 -19.28 0.61
C LEU A 94 3.31 -19.62 1.55
N TYR A 95 2.13 -19.07 1.27
CA TYR A 95 0.90 -19.37 2.01
C TYR A 95 0.52 -20.84 1.89
N GLU A 96 0.53 -21.42 0.68
CA GLU A 96 0.23 -22.85 0.49
C GLU A 96 1.22 -23.77 1.23
N GLU A 97 2.52 -23.46 1.23
CA GLU A 97 3.50 -24.22 2.02
C GLU A 97 3.24 -24.07 3.53
N ALA A 98 2.98 -22.86 4.00
CA ALA A 98 2.78 -22.56 5.41
C ALA A 98 1.47 -23.13 5.97
N LYS A 99 0.40 -23.20 5.17
CA LYS A 99 -0.89 -23.82 5.54
C LYS A 99 -0.75 -25.29 5.93
N ILE A 100 0.19 -26.02 5.32
CA ILE A 100 0.47 -27.42 5.66
C ILE A 100 1.05 -27.53 7.09
N LEU A 101 1.84 -26.55 7.52
CA LEU A 101 2.49 -26.52 8.83
C LEU A 101 1.58 -25.96 9.92
N LEU A 102 0.83 -24.92 9.58
CA LEU A 102 -0.08 -24.24 10.49
C LEU A 102 -1.35 -23.86 9.71
N PRO A 103 -2.45 -24.62 9.88
CA PRO A 103 -3.70 -24.38 9.15
C PRO A 103 -4.29 -22.98 9.33
N GLU A 104 -3.98 -22.30 10.44
CA GLU A 104 -4.40 -20.91 10.70
C GLU A 104 -3.92 -19.92 9.61
N VAL A 105 -2.80 -20.20 8.95
CA VAL A 105 -2.30 -19.41 7.81
C VAL A 105 -3.29 -19.40 6.64
N GLY A 106 -4.20 -20.39 6.61
CA GLY A 106 -5.30 -20.48 5.65
C GLY A 106 -6.18 -19.22 5.63
N ASN A 107 -6.41 -18.65 6.81
CA ASN A 107 -7.32 -17.52 6.98
C ASN A 107 -6.67 -16.19 6.58
N ILE A 108 -5.35 -16.07 6.72
CA ILE A 108 -4.60 -14.84 6.37
C ILE A 108 -4.89 -14.45 4.92
N GLN A 109 -4.80 -15.40 3.98
CA GLN A 109 -5.02 -15.09 2.56
C GLN A 109 -6.41 -14.48 2.29
N SER A 110 -7.46 -14.97 2.94
CA SER A 110 -8.80 -14.38 2.80
C SER A 110 -8.94 -13.03 3.51
N GLU A 111 -8.20 -12.82 4.60
CA GLU A 111 -8.14 -11.54 5.30
C GLU A 111 -7.43 -10.48 4.42
N GLU A 112 -6.34 -10.83 3.74
CA GLU A 112 -5.64 -9.97 2.77
C GLU A 112 -6.55 -9.53 1.61
N GLU A 113 -7.30 -10.48 1.01
CA GLU A 113 -8.29 -10.15 -0.04
C GLU A 113 -9.36 -9.17 0.48
N GLN A 114 -9.77 -9.32 1.74
CA GLN A 114 -10.70 -8.39 2.37
C GLN A 114 -10.06 -7.02 2.63
N HIS A 115 -8.79 -6.97 3.05
CA HIS A 115 -8.06 -5.72 3.25
C HIS A 115 -7.96 -4.94 1.94
N GLU A 116 -7.64 -5.60 0.81
CA GLU A 116 -7.62 -4.95 -0.52
C GLU A 116 -8.99 -4.31 -0.84
N LEU A 117 -10.09 -5.02 -0.61
CA LEU A 117 -11.43 -4.49 -0.85
C LEU A 117 -11.76 -3.28 0.05
N GLU A 118 -11.36 -3.34 1.32
CA GLU A 118 -11.53 -2.24 2.27
C GLU A 118 -10.70 -1.01 1.85
N LEU A 119 -9.46 -1.21 1.39
CA LEU A 119 -8.60 -0.15 0.86
C LEU A 119 -9.16 0.47 -0.42
N ILE A 120 -9.71 -0.32 -1.34
CA ILE A 120 -10.41 0.18 -2.54
C ILE A 120 -11.58 1.08 -2.14
N GLY A 121 -12.33 0.73 -1.08
CA GLY A 121 -13.38 1.57 -0.51
C GLY A 121 -12.86 2.96 -0.14
N ILE A 122 -11.77 3.01 0.63
CA ILE A 122 -11.10 4.25 1.04
C ILE A 122 -10.65 5.09 -0.18
N LEU A 123 -10.13 4.44 -1.22
CA LEU A 123 -9.67 5.11 -2.44
C LEU A 123 -10.83 5.72 -3.25
N LYS A 124 -11.98 5.04 -3.29
CA LYS A 124 -13.18 5.49 -4.03
C LYS A 124 -13.89 6.65 -3.35
N ASP A 125 -13.86 6.73 -2.03
CA ASP A 125 -14.59 7.74 -1.24
C ASP A 125 -14.20 9.19 -1.56
N ASN A 126 -13.04 9.46 -2.18
CA ASN A 126 -12.55 10.83 -2.29
C ASN A 126 -12.18 11.35 -3.70
N ARG A 127 -11.92 10.53 -4.75
CA ARG A 127 -11.06 11.06 -5.85
C ARG A 127 -11.14 10.50 -7.29
N LEU A 128 -12.21 9.85 -7.75
CA LEU A 128 -12.27 9.54 -9.20
C LEU A 128 -12.24 10.80 -10.10
N SER A 129 -12.66 11.96 -9.59
CA SER A 129 -12.68 13.23 -10.35
C SER A 129 -11.34 13.97 -10.37
N TYR A 130 -10.53 13.90 -9.31
CA TYR A 130 -9.36 14.79 -9.13
C TYR A 130 -8.11 14.30 -9.87
N VAL A 131 -7.86 12.98 -9.87
CA VAL A 131 -6.74 12.41 -10.63
C VAL A 131 -7.00 12.53 -12.13
N GLY A 132 -8.25 12.33 -12.56
CA GLY A 132 -8.67 12.61 -13.93
C GLY A 132 -8.42 14.05 -14.34
N ALA A 133 -8.78 15.03 -13.49
CA ALA A 133 -8.54 16.45 -13.75
C ALA A 133 -7.04 16.81 -13.82
N ILE A 134 -6.19 16.19 -12.99
CA ILE A 134 -4.73 16.40 -13.05
C ILE A 134 -4.16 15.83 -14.35
N VAL A 135 -4.52 14.60 -14.71
CA VAL A 135 -4.02 13.95 -15.94
C VAL A 135 -4.49 14.73 -17.18
N LEU A 136 -5.74 15.22 -17.18
CA LEU A 136 -6.25 16.10 -18.23
C LEU A 136 -5.49 17.42 -18.30
N GLY A 137 -5.29 18.11 -17.18
CA GLY A 137 -4.53 19.36 -17.15
C GLY A 137 -3.06 19.22 -17.56
N LEU A 138 -2.42 18.09 -17.23
CA LEU A 138 -1.08 17.74 -17.70
C LEU A 138 -1.04 17.50 -19.22
N ASN A 139 -2.08 16.87 -19.77
CA ASN A 139 -2.19 16.64 -21.20
C ASN A 139 -2.42 17.95 -21.96
N ASP A 140 -3.31 18.81 -21.45
CA ASP A 140 -3.57 20.14 -22.02
C ASP A 140 -2.29 21.00 -22.03
N ALA A 141 -1.53 21.02 -20.92
CA ALA A 141 -0.27 21.74 -20.84
C ALA A 141 0.80 21.19 -21.81
N LEU A 142 0.87 19.86 -21.99
CA LEU A 142 1.79 19.22 -22.93
C LEU A 142 1.43 19.56 -24.39
N VAL A 143 0.16 19.56 -24.74
CA VAL A 143 -0.34 19.94 -26.06
C VAL A 143 -0.05 21.42 -26.33
N GLU A 144 -0.31 22.30 -25.37
CA GLU A 144 -0.05 23.74 -25.49
C GLU A 144 1.44 24.05 -25.66
N LEU A 145 2.31 23.41 -24.88
CA LEU A 145 3.76 23.56 -24.99
C LEU A 145 4.26 23.08 -26.37
N THR A 146 3.78 21.92 -26.81
CA THR A 146 4.17 21.32 -28.10
C THR A 146 3.68 22.18 -29.27
N GLY A 147 2.45 22.70 -29.19
CA GLY A 147 1.88 23.63 -30.16
C GLY A 147 2.66 24.94 -30.24
N THR A 148 3.06 25.49 -29.09
CA THR A 148 3.90 26.70 -29.01
C THR A 148 5.28 26.46 -29.62
N LEU A 149 5.95 25.35 -29.29
CA LEU A 149 7.24 24.98 -29.86
C LEU A 149 7.18 24.76 -31.38
N THR A 150 6.12 24.09 -31.85
CA THR A 150 5.88 23.88 -33.28
C THR A 150 5.63 25.21 -34.00
N GLY A 151 4.81 26.10 -33.41
CA GLY A 151 4.57 27.45 -33.94
C GLY A 151 5.84 28.29 -34.01
N LEU A 152 6.68 28.27 -32.97
CA LEU A 152 7.99 28.93 -32.97
C LEU A 152 8.91 28.35 -34.07
N THR A 153 8.93 27.02 -34.21
CA THR A 153 9.75 26.35 -35.23
C THR A 153 9.32 26.74 -36.65
N PHE A 154 8.01 26.86 -36.94
CA PHE A 154 7.54 27.37 -38.23
C PHE A 154 7.80 28.87 -38.45
N ALA A 155 7.75 29.67 -37.39
CA ALA A 155 8.01 31.11 -37.47
C ALA A 155 9.48 31.44 -37.74
N PHE A 156 10.41 30.60 -37.26
CA PHE A 156 11.86 30.79 -37.43
C PHE A 156 12.50 29.84 -38.45
N GLY A 157 11.74 28.88 -38.98
CA GLY A 157 12.20 27.87 -39.94
C GLY A 157 11.98 28.24 -41.41
N ASN A 158 11.56 29.47 -41.71
CA ASN A 158 11.48 30.04 -43.06
C ASN A 158 12.52 31.15 -43.25
#